data_AF-A0A1F8QQ63-F1
#
_entry.id   AF-A0A1F8QQ63-F1
#
_cell.length_a   1.000
_cell.length_b   1.000
_cell.length_c   1.000
_cell.angle_alpha   90.00
_cell.angle_beta   90.00
_cell.angle_gamma   90.00
#
_symmetry.space_group_name_H-M   'P 1'
#
loop_
_entity.id
_entity.type
_entity.pdbx_description
1 polymer ?
#
loop_
_entity_poly.entity_id
_entity_poly.type
_entity_poly.pdbx_seq_one_letter_code
_entity_poly.pdbx_strand_id
1 'polypeptide(L)'
;MQVGIIVKNLIQSLRRKFKLPVYSDELQRQRANLLVAMLHGGVILVLVSSLVTLLTGVTSSWVYLSFAATLVLLLLFRLWMRHGSLELIGYLLIQSGLILVTVVIVVRGTIRSPTAIAYLLVIIAAGLLLYRRALAATVVASILAMFGLALAEVFGLLRPAWQFSPLITWFTYSSFFVLTALILRLVLETTLDAIQRAQNELHQRQLALFELAQSEERYRNFIEHSFEGVWLLAFDEPIPLDLPPEEQVRRIQYTGYIAECNDALARMYGYRHRVDLLGQRLLGLYGGAPNEENTRATQALVRSGYRSNERETLEVSRNGEPVYFLYTGRALPT
;
A
#
# COMPACT_ATOMS: atom_id res chain seq x y z
N MET A 1 -5.27 13.38 -52.00
CA MET A 1 -4.21 13.10 -51.00
C MET A 1 -4.35 13.91 -49.71
N GLN A 2 -4.75 15.20 -49.75
CA GLN A 2 -4.89 16.06 -48.55
C GLN A 2 -6.03 15.67 -47.58
N VAL A 3 -7.19 15.22 -48.07
CA VAL A 3 -8.33 14.82 -47.20
C VAL A 3 -7.98 13.64 -46.27
N GLY A 4 -7.23 12.66 -46.78
CA GLY A 4 -6.77 11.51 -46.00
C GLY A 4 -5.80 11.89 -44.87
N ILE A 5 -4.96 12.90 -45.07
CA ILE A 5 -4.02 13.41 -44.06
C ILE A 5 -4.77 14.20 -42.99
N ILE A 6 -5.74 15.03 -43.37
CA ILE A 6 -6.58 15.79 -42.43
C ILE A 6 -7.40 14.83 -41.55
N VAL A 7 -8.03 13.81 -42.15
CA VAL A 7 -8.79 12.79 -41.40
C VAL A 7 -7.86 11.99 -40.47
N LYS A 8 -6.66 11.61 -40.93
CA LYS A 8 -5.69 10.87 -40.10
C LYS A 8 -5.16 11.71 -38.93
N ASN A 9 -4.89 13.00 -39.15
CA ASN A 9 -4.49 13.95 -38.11
C ASN A 9 -5.63 14.25 -37.13
N LEU A 10 -6.87 14.34 -37.61
CA LEU A 10 -8.06 14.48 -36.77
C LEU A 10 -8.28 13.23 -35.91
N ILE A 11 -8.15 12.03 -36.48
CA ILE A 11 -8.24 10.75 -35.76
C ILE A 11 -7.10 10.60 -34.76
N GLN A 12 -5.88 11.02 -35.09
CA GLN A 12 -4.75 11.02 -34.15
C GLN A 12 -4.92 12.03 -33.03
N SER A 13 -5.42 13.23 -33.32
CA SER A 13 -5.76 14.26 -32.34
C SER A 13 -6.88 13.76 -31.40
N LEU A 14 -7.92 13.14 -31.96
CA LEU A 14 -8.98 12.49 -31.20
C LEU A 14 -8.44 11.32 -30.36
N ARG A 15 -7.60 10.43 -30.91
CA ARG A 15 -6.96 9.36 -30.13
C ARG A 15 -6.07 9.89 -29.00
N ARG A 16 -5.28 10.93 -29.25
CA ARG A 16 -4.53 11.65 -28.19
C ARG A 16 -5.48 12.28 -27.18
N LYS A 17 -6.66 12.73 -27.62
CA LYS A 17 -7.76 13.23 -26.78
C LYS A 17 -8.56 12.15 -26.03
N PHE A 18 -8.34 10.88 -26.33
CA PHE A 18 -8.98 9.76 -25.62
C PHE A 18 -7.99 8.90 -24.82
N LYS A 19 -6.66 9.09 -24.93
CA LYS A 19 -5.71 8.46 -24.00
C LYS A 19 -5.83 9.05 -22.59
N LEU A 20 -5.87 8.19 -21.58
CA LEU A 20 -5.85 8.56 -20.16
C LEU A 20 -4.46 9.09 -19.77
N PRO A 21 -4.38 10.03 -18.81
CA PRO A 21 -3.12 10.35 -18.16
C PRO A 21 -2.54 9.09 -17.50
N VAL A 22 -1.22 8.92 -17.54
CA VAL A 22 -0.55 7.85 -16.79
C VAL A 22 -0.46 8.34 -15.35
N TYR A 23 -1.26 7.75 -14.46
CA TYR A 23 -1.21 8.04 -13.03
C TYR A 23 -0.12 7.19 -12.38
N SER A 24 0.81 7.82 -11.65
CA SER A 24 1.90 7.17 -10.94
C SER A 24 1.44 6.46 -9.66
N ASP A 25 0.41 6.99 -9.01
CA ASP A 25 -0.22 6.41 -7.82
C ASP A 25 -1.23 5.32 -8.21
N GLU A 26 -1.09 4.12 -7.65
CA GLU A 26 -1.96 2.97 -7.92
C GLU A 26 -3.42 3.27 -7.55
N LEU A 27 -3.65 4.02 -6.46
CA LEU A 27 -5.00 4.39 -6.03
C LEU A 27 -5.68 5.34 -7.01
N GLN A 28 -4.96 6.34 -7.50
CA GLN A 28 -5.47 7.27 -8.52
C GLN A 28 -5.73 6.55 -9.85
N ARG A 29 -4.87 5.62 -10.23
CA ARG A 29 -5.05 4.80 -11.43
C ARG A 29 -6.31 3.93 -11.34
N GLN A 30 -6.54 3.28 -10.20
CA GLN A 30 -7.75 2.50 -9.95
C GLN A 30 -9.01 3.37 -10.02
N ARG A 31 -9.03 4.54 -9.35
CA ARG A 31 -10.14 5.49 -9.41
C ARG A 31 -10.42 5.98 -10.83
N ALA A 32 -9.38 6.30 -11.60
CA ALA A 32 -9.53 6.70 -13.00
C ALA A 32 -10.15 5.59 -13.84
N ASN A 33 -9.72 4.35 -13.66
CA ASN A 33 -10.28 3.20 -14.39
C ASN A 33 -11.75 2.97 -14.02
N LEU A 34 -12.11 3.08 -12.74
CA LEU A 34 -13.51 2.97 -12.28
C LEU A 34 -14.38 4.08 -12.88
N LEU A 35 -13.93 5.34 -12.83
CA LEU A 35 -14.63 6.47 -13.46
C LEU A 35 -14.86 6.23 -14.96
N VAL A 36 -13.83 5.76 -15.67
CA VAL A 36 -13.92 5.46 -17.10
C VAL A 36 -14.91 4.32 -17.37
N ALA A 37 -14.87 3.25 -16.58
CA ALA A 37 -15.81 2.14 -16.70
C ALA A 37 -17.26 2.60 -16.49
N MET A 38 -17.50 3.44 -15.48
CA MET A 38 -18.83 4.01 -15.22
C MET A 38 -19.31 4.93 -16.33
N LEU A 39 -18.44 5.79 -16.87
CA LEU A 39 -18.81 6.66 -18.00
C LEU A 39 -19.16 5.84 -19.25
N HIS A 40 -18.38 4.81 -19.59
CA HIS A 40 -18.71 3.93 -20.72
C HIS A 40 -20.01 3.15 -20.47
N GLY A 41 -20.20 2.61 -19.26
CA GLY A 41 -21.44 1.92 -18.88
C GLY A 41 -22.66 2.84 -18.99
N GLY A 42 -22.54 4.09 -18.55
CA GLY A 42 -23.57 5.11 -18.71
C GLY A 42 -23.88 5.44 -20.17
N VAL A 43 -22.85 5.59 -21.02
CA VAL A 43 -23.05 5.79 -22.47
C VAL A 43 -23.78 4.61 -23.10
N ILE A 44 -23.36 3.38 -22.79
CA ILE A 44 -24.02 2.16 -23.31
C ILE A 44 -25.48 2.12 -22.85
N LEU A 45 -25.75 2.38 -21.56
CA LEU A 45 -27.11 2.39 -21.03
C LEU A 45 -28.00 3.41 -21.74
N VAL A 46 -27.49 4.61 -22.00
CA VAL A 46 -28.24 5.67 -22.70
C VAL A 46 -28.49 5.30 -24.16
N LEU A 47 -27.49 4.73 -24.85
CA LEU A 47 -27.65 4.29 -26.25
C LEU A 47 -28.67 3.16 -26.36
N VAL A 48 -28.61 2.15 -25.49
CA VAL A 48 -29.58 1.06 -25.43
C VAL A 48 -30.97 1.60 -25.11
N SER A 49 -31.10 2.47 -24.12
CA SER A 49 -32.39 3.07 -23.74
C SER A 49 -32.98 3.93 -24.86
N SER A 50 -32.15 4.69 -25.59
CA SER A 50 -32.55 5.49 -26.74
C SER A 50 -33.02 4.61 -27.90
N LEU A 51 -32.32 3.50 -28.17
CA LEU A 51 -32.69 2.54 -29.21
C LEU A 51 -34.02 1.85 -28.88
N VAL A 52 -34.21 1.38 -27.64
CA VAL A 52 -35.48 0.78 -27.20
C VAL A 52 -36.63 1.78 -27.30
N THR A 53 -36.39 3.03 -26.91
CA THR A 53 -37.39 4.11 -27.01
C THR A 53 -37.78 4.39 -28.48
N LEU A 54 -36.80 4.37 -29.39
CA LEU A 54 -37.02 4.54 -30.83
C LEU A 54 -37.82 3.37 -31.43
N LEU A 55 -37.45 2.13 -31.12
CA LEU A 55 -38.11 0.93 -31.65
C LEU A 55 -39.55 0.77 -31.17
N THR A 56 -39.90 1.39 -30.04
CA THR A 56 -41.25 1.32 -29.47
C THR A 56 -42.15 2.48 -29.89
N GLY A 57 -41.67 3.36 -30.79
CA GLY A 57 -42.48 4.40 -31.42
C GLY A 57 -42.79 5.59 -30.53
N VAL A 58 -42.04 5.80 -29.45
CA VAL A 58 -42.17 7.00 -28.60
C VAL A 58 -41.74 8.23 -29.39
N THR A 59 -42.63 9.19 -29.61
CA THR A 59 -42.37 10.35 -30.50
C THR A 59 -41.99 11.65 -29.76
N SER A 60 -41.91 11.65 -28.43
CA SER A 60 -41.68 12.91 -27.70
C SER A 60 -40.26 13.44 -27.81
N SER A 61 -40.12 14.68 -28.27
CA SER A 61 -38.83 15.36 -28.40
C SER A 61 -38.10 15.55 -27.06
N TRP A 62 -38.83 15.71 -25.96
CA TRP A 62 -38.23 15.91 -24.63
C TRP A 62 -37.44 14.70 -24.13
N VAL A 63 -37.85 13.48 -24.50
CA VAL A 63 -37.11 12.27 -24.11
C VAL A 63 -35.81 12.14 -24.88
N TYR A 64 -35.82 12.36 -26.19
CA TYR A 64 -34.59 12.36 -26.99
C TYR A 64 -33.64 13.49 -26.58
N LEU A 65 -34.17 14.67 -26.23
CA LEU A 65 -33.38 15.76 -25.68
C LEU A 65 -32.70 15.36 -24.35
N SER A 66 -33.39 14.61 -23.49
CA SER A 66 -32.80 14.11 -22.24
C SER A 66 -31.67 13.11 -22.47
N PHE A 67 -31.78 12.23 -23.48
CA PHE A 67 -30.69 11.32 -23.86
C PHE A 67 -29.50 12.09 -24.42
N ALA A 68 -29.74 13.05 -25.31
CA ALA A 68 -28.68 13.90 -25.87
C ALA A 68 -27.96 14.70 -24.77
N ALA A 69 -28.71 15.33 -23.86
CA ALA A 69 -28.14 16.05 -22.71
C ALA A 69 -27.30 15.15 -21.81
N THR A 70 -27.75 13.92 -21.56
CA THR A 70 -26.99 12.94 -20.78
C THR A 70 -25.68 12.54 -21.48
N LEU A 71 -25.71 12.26 -22.78
CA LEU A 71 -24.52 11.91 -23.55
C LEU A 71 -23.50 13.07 -23.57
N VAL A 72 -23.99 14.31 -23.72
CA VAL A 72 -23.14 15.51 -23.66
C VAL A 72 -22.50 15.63 -22.27
N LEU A 73 -23.28 15.46 -21.20
CA LEU A 73 -22.76 15.51 -19.82
C LEU A 73 -21.65 14.45 -19.60
N LEU A 74 -21.89 13.21 -20.01
CA LEU A 74 -20.90 12.13 -19.89
C LEU A 74 -19.63 12.42 -20.71
N LEU A 75 -19.78 12.99 -21.91
CA LEU A 75 -18.65 13.41 -22.75
C LEU A 75 -17.85 14.56 -22.09
N LEU A 76 -18.52 15.53 -21.49
CA LEU A 76 -17.86 16.62 -20.77
C LEU A 76 -17.03 16.08 -19.60
N PHE A 77 -17.58 15.18 -18.79
CA PHE A 77 -16.81 14.51 -17.73
C PHE A 77 -15.62 13.72 -18.30
N ARG A 78 -15.81 13.06 -19.45
CA ARG A 78 -14.73 12.32 -20.12
C ARG A 78 -13.56 13.22 -20.54
N LEU A 79 -13.84 14.45 -20.95
CA LEU A 79 -12.84 15.44 -21.31
C LEU A 79 -12.22 16.08 -20.07
N TRP A 80 -13.00 16.29 -19.01
CA TRP A 80 -12.55 16.94 -17.77
C TRP A 80 -11.54 16.07 -16.99
N MET A 81 -11.65 14.74 -17.08
CA MET A 81 -10.69 13.77 -16.50
C MET A 81 -9.22 13.93 -16.92
N ARG A 82 -8.92 14.86 -17.82
CA ARG A 82 -7.58 15.15 -18.32
C ARG A 82 -6.87 16.25 -17.54
N HIS A 83 -7.64 17.16 -16.95
CA HIS A 83 -7.13 18.41 -16.37
C HIS A 83 -7.55 18.59 -14.91
N GLY A 84 -8.53 17.83 -14.42
CA GLY A 84 -9.06 17.94 -13.06
C GLY A 84 -8.54 16.89 -12.09
N SER A 85 -8.66 17.17 -10.79
CA SER A 85 -8.48 16.16 -9.75
C SER A 85 -9.59 15.12 -9.84
N LEU A 86 -9.20 13.84 -9.86
CA LEU A 86 -10.14 12.71 -10.00
C LEU A 86 -11.20 12.69 -8.88
N GLU A 87 -10.85 13.18 -7.69
CA GLU A 87 -11.77 13.27 -6.56
C GLU A 87 -12.89 14.26 -6.81
N LEU A 88 -12.56 15.49 -7.22
CA LEU A 88 -13.56 16.51 -7.53
C LEU A 88 -14.47 16.07 -8.67
N ILE A 89 -13.88 15.44 -9.70
CA ILE A 89 -14.63 14.90 -10.84
C ILE A 89 -15.62 13.83 -10.37
N GLY A 90 -15.20 12.93 -9.47
CA GLY A 90 -16.09 11.93 -8.87
C GLY A 90 -17.26 12.58 -8.15
N TYR A 91 -17.02 13.58 -7.29
CA TYR A 91 -18.08 14.29 -6.57
C TYR A 91 -19.08 14.94 -7.52
N LEU A 92 -18.58 15.67 -8.52
CA LEU A 92 -19.41 16.37 -9.49
C LEU A 92 -20.19 15.39 -10.38
N LEU A 93 -19.61 14.25 -10.74
CA LEU A 93 -20.29 13.20 -11.49
C LEU A 93 -21.48 12.65 -10.71
N ILE A 94 -21.31 12.36 -9.42
CA ILE A 94 -22.40 11.84 -8.57
C ILE A 94 -23.51 12.88 -8.39
N GLN A 95 -23.17 14.13 -8.10
CA GLN A 95 -24.17 15.19 -7.92
C GLN A 95 -24.93 15.49 -9.22
N SER A 96 -24.22 15.60 -10.34
CA SER A 96 -24.84 15.79 -11.65
C SER A 96 -25.71 14.60 -12.06
N GLY A 97 -25.28 13.37 -11.75
CA GLY A 97 -26.07 12.16 -11.95
C GLY A 97 -27.39 12.18 -11.16
N LEU A 98 -27.34 12.55 -9.88
CA LEU A 98 -28.53 12.68 -9.02
C LEU A 98 -29.52 13.71 -9.57
N ILE A 99 -29.02 14.90 -9.92
CA ILE A 99 -29.83 15.98 -10.51
C ILE A 99 -30.44 15.51 -11.84
N LEU A 100 -29.64 14.88 -12.70
CA LEU A 100 -30.08 14.39 -13.99
C LEU A 100 -31.21 13.35 -13.84
N VAL A 101 -31.04 12.36 -12.96
CA VAL A 101 -32.09 11.35 -12.70
C VAL A 101 -33.37 12.01 -12.22
N THR A 102 -33.27 12.99 -11.31
CA THR A 102 -34.41 13.76 -10.82
C THR A 102 -35.13 14.49 -11.96
N VAL A 103 -34.38 15.22 -12.80
CA VAL A 103 -34.92 15.97 -13.95
C VAL A 103 -35.57 15.03 -14.97
N VAL A 104 -34.96 13.88 -15.25
CA VAL A 104 -35.53 12.89 -16.17
C VAL A 104 -36.87 12.35 -15.65
N ILE A 105 -37.00 12.11 -14.34
CA ILE A 105 -38.26 11.66 -13.74
C ILE A 105 -39.33 12.75 -13.81
N VAL A 106 -38.98 14.02 -13.57
CA VAL A 106 -39.90 15.16 -13.75
C VAL A 106 -40.39 15.26 -15.19
N VAL A 107 -39.50 15.11 -16.17
CA VAL A 107 -39.86 15.11 -17.60
C VAL A 107 -40.80 13.95 -17.94
N ARG A 108 -40.61 12.78 -17.31
CA ARG A 108 -41.44 11.58 -17.49
C ARG A 108 -42.77 11.61 -16.74
N GLY A 109 -42.89 12.47 -15.73
CA GLY A 109 -44.15 12.77 -15.05
C GLY A 109 -44.59 11.80 -13.95
N THR A 110 -43.78 10.78 -13.60
CA THR A 110 -44.13 9.84 -12.52
C THR A 110 -42.90 9.20 -11.88
N ILE A 111 -42.93 9.04 -10.56
CA ILE A 111 -41.92 8.30 -9.80
C ILE A 111 -41.92 6.80 -10.12
N ARG A 112 -43.04 6.29 -10.66
CA ARG A 112 -43.18 4.88 -11.07
C ARG A 112 -42.46 4.56 -12.38
N SER A 113 -41.75 5.54 -12.95
CA SER A 113 -40.95 5.31 -14.14
C SER A 113 -39.79 4.34 -13.85
N PRO A 114 -39.47 3.41 -14.78
CA PRO A 114 -38.34 2.50 -14.59
C PRO A 114 -36.98 3.22 -14.45
N THR A 115 -36.90 4.51 -14.80
CA THR A 115 -35.71 5.34 -14.58
C THR A 115 -35.43 5.62 -13.10
N ALA A 116 -36.39 5.44 -12.19
CA ALA A 116 -36.17 5.63 -10.75
C ALA A 116 -35.08 4.70 -10.18
N ILE A 117 -34.88 3.52 -10.77
CA ILE A 117 -33.78 2.61 -10.41
C ILE A 117 -32.39 3.25 -10.60
N ALA A 118 -32.27 4.28 -11.44
CA ALA A 118 -31.01 4.99 -11.63
C ALA A 118 -30.49 5.66 -10.35
N TYR A 119 -31.35 5.99 -9.37
CA TYR A 119 -30.88 6.45 -8.05
C TYR A 119 -30.01 5.41 -7.35
N LEU A 120 -30.36 4.12 -7.46
CA LEU A 120 -29.55 3.03 -6.89
C LEU A 120 -28.18 2.95 -7.58
N LEU A 121 -28.12 3.15 -8.90
CA LEU A 121 -26.82 3.22 -9.60
C LEU A 121 -25.98 4.41 -9.16
N VAL A 122 -26.58 5.58 -8.95
CA VAL A 122 -25.87 6.76 -8.43
C VAL A 122 -25.31 6.49 -7.02
N ILE A 123 -26.09 5.82 -6.16
CA ILE A 123 -25.65 5.42 -4.82
C ILE A 123 -24.49 4.41 -4.89
N ILE A 124 -24.60 3.38 -5.74
CA ILE A 124 -23.52 2.40 -5.95
C ILE A 124 -22.27 3.12 -6.47
N ALA A 125 -22.40 3.97 -7.49
CA ALA A 125 -21.28 4.74 -8.02
C ALA A 125 -20.64 5.63 -6.94
N ALA A 126 -21.43 6.26 -6.07
CA ALA A 126 -20.93 7.06 -4.96
C ALA A 126 -20.15 6.23 -3.94
N GLY A 127 -20.61 5.01 -3.63
CA GLY A 127 -19.92 4.11 -2.70
C GLY A 127 -18.58 3.59 -3.22
N LEU A 128 -18.41 3.55 -4.54
CA LEU A 128 -17.18 3.09 -5.19
C LEU A 128 -16.18 4.21 -5.46
N LEU A 129 -16.67 5.42 -5.74
CA LEU A 129 -15.83 6.55 -6.11
C LEU A 129 -15.48 7.46 -4.94
N LEU A 130 -16.35 7.56 -3.94
CA LEU A 130 -16.27 8.57 -2.89
C LEU A 130 -16.05 7.95 -1.50
N TYR A 131 -15.64 8.80 -0.56
CA TYR A 131 -15.45 8.43 0.83
C TYR A 131 -16.78 8.10 1.54
N ARG A 132 -16.73 7.34 2.63
CA ARG A 132 -17.91 6.88 3.40
C ARG A 132 -18.93 7.99 3.74
N ARG A 133 -18.45 9.21 4.03
CA ARG A 133 -19.31 10.37 4.34
C ARG A 133 -20.11 10.85 3.12
N ALA A 134 -19.50 10.84 1.95
CA ALA A 134 -20.13 11.26 0.70
C ALA A 134 -21.20 10.27 0.25
N LEU A 135 -20.97 8.96 0.45
CA LEU A 135 -21.99 7.94 0.22
C LEU A 135 -23.25 8.22 1.06
N ALA A 136 -23.09 8.43 2.37
CA ALA A 136 -24.22 8.71 3.26
C ALA A 136 -25.00 9.96 2.82
N ALA A 137 -24.29 11.03 2.43
CA ALA A 137 -24.91 12.24 1.92
C ALA A 137 -25.70 11.99 0.61
N THR A 138 -25.15 11.21 -0.33
CA THR A 138 -25.83 10.82 -1.57
C THR A 138 -27.07 9.97 -1.32
N VAL A 139 -27.03 9.06 -0.34
CA VAL A 139 -28.21 8.27 0.06
C VAL A 139 -29.30 9.20 0.59
N VAL A 140 -28.98 10.08 1.55
CA VAL A 140 -29.95 11.03 2.11
C VAL A 140 -30.51 11.94 1.03
N ALA A 141 -29.67 12.50 0.15
CA ALA A 141 -30.10 13.34 -0.95
C ALA A 141 -31.03 12.60 -1.94
N SER A 142 -30.74 11.33 -2.24
CA SER A 142 -31.58 10.50 -3.12
C SER A 142 -32.95 10.21 -2.48
N ILE A 143 -32.98 9.93 -1.17
CA ILE A 143 -34.23 9.73 -0.42
C ILE A 143 -35.06 11.01 -0.41
N LEU A 144 -34.45 12.16 -0.12
CA LEU A 144 -35.13 13.45 -0.11
C LEU A 144 -35.64 13.84 -1.51
N ALA A 145 -34.86 13.58 -2.57
CA ALA A 145 -35.28 13.81 -3.95
C ALA A 145 -36.47 12.93 -4.34
N MET A 146 -36.42 11.62 -4.00
CA MET A 146 -37.54 10.69 -4.20
C MET A 146 -38.80 11.13 -3.42
N PHE A 147 -38.64 11.56 -2.17
CA PHE A 147 -39.75 12.07 -1.36
C PHE A 147 -40.36 13.34 -1.96
N GLY A 148 -39.53 14.29 -2.40
CA GLY A 148 -39.98 15.50 -3.08
C GLY A 148 -40.73 15.21 -4.38
N LEU A 149 -40.25 14.25 -5.19
CA LEU A 149 -40.94 13.78 -6.39
C LEU A 149 -42.29 13.12 -6.06
N ALA A 150 -42.35 12.32 -5.00
CA ALA A 150 -43.60 11.70 -4.56
C ALA A 150 -44.64 12.75 -4.13
N LEU A 151 -44.22 13.77 -3.37
CA LEU A 151 -45.09 14.90 -3.02
C LEU A 151 -45.56 15.64 -4.27
N ALA A 152 -44.65 15.93 -5.22
CA ALA A 152 -45.01 16.59 -6.46
C ALA A 152 -46.03 15.79 -7.29
N GLU A 153 -45.96 14.46 -7.28
CA GLU A 153 -46.95 13.59 -7.93
C GLU A 153 -48.30 13.64 -7.24
N VAL A 154 -48.34 13.58 -5.90
CA VAL A 154 -49.58 13.66 -5.10
C VAL A 154 -50.31 14.99 -5.31
N PHE A 155 -49.57 16.10 -5.37
CA PHE A 155 -50.14 17.43 -5.60
C PHE A 155 -50.41 17.73 -7.09
N GLY A 156 -50.11 16.80 -8.01
CA GLY A 156 -50.34 17.00 -9.44
C GLY A 156 -49.42 18.06 -10.08
N LEU A 157 -48.26 18.35 -9.49
CA LEU A 157 -47.26 19.27 -10.06
C LEU A 157 -46.47 18.62 -11.22
N LEU A 158 -46.47 17.29 -11.30
CA LEU A 158 -45.80 16.57 -12.38
C LEU A 158 -46.63 16.57 -13.67
N ARG A 159 -45.93 16.46 -14.82
CA ARG A 159 -46.59 16.28 -16.12
C ARG A 159 -47.39 14.97 -16.15
N PRO A 160 -48.45 14.87 -16.97
CA PRO A 160 -49.22 13.64 -17.10
C PRO A 160 -48.31 12.46 -17.44
N ALA A 161 -48.40 11.42 -16.60
CA ALA A 161 -47.56 10.25 -16.68
C ALA A 161 -47.76 9.51 -18.01
N TRP A 162 -46.67 9.09 -18.62
CA TRP A 162 -46.75 8.21 -19.78
C TRP A 162 -47.11 6.80 -19.38
N GLN A 163 -47.93 6.14 -20.19
CA GLN A 163 -48.12 4.72 -20.08
C GLN A 163 -46.89 4.01 -20.67
N PHE A 164 -46.05 3.46 -19.80
CA PHE A 164 -44.92 2.65 -20.24
C PHE A 164 -45.42 1.28 -20.69
N SER A 165 -45.10 0.89 -21.93
CA SER A 165 -45.30 -0.48 -22.37
C SER A 165 -44.54 -1.45 -21.44
N PRO A 166 -45.14 -2.57 -21.02
CA PRO A 166 -44.47 -3.57 -20.20
C PRO A 166 -43.12 -4.03 -20.77
N LEU A 167 -43.00 -4.09 -22.11
CA LEU A 167 -41.75 -4.44 -22.79
C LEU A 167 -40.66 -3.40 -22.56
N ILE A 168 -40.97 -2.10 -22.66
CA ILE A 168 -39.99 -1.01 -22.42
C ILE A 168 -39.50 -1.06 -20.96
N THR A 169 -40.43 -1.25 -20.03
CA THR A 169 -40.12 -1.37 -18.60
C THR A 169 -39.20 -2.57 -18.34
N TRP A 170 -39.50 -3.73 -18.93
CA TRP A 170 -38.67 -4.93 -18.81
C TRP A 170 -37.26 -4.74 -19.41
N PHE A 171 -37.15 -4.17 -20.62
CA PHE A 171 -35.85 -3.88 -21.23
C PHE A 171 -35.03 -2.89 -20.40
N THR A 172 -35.68 -1.87 -19.84
CA THR A 172 -35.03 -0.86 -19.00
C THR A 172 -34.46 -1.54 -17.75
N TYR A 173 -35.29 -2.28 -16.99
CA TYR A 173 -34.83 -2.98 -15.78
C TYR A 173 -33.73 -4.01 -16.08
N SER A 174 -33.87 -4.77 -17.17
CA SER A 174 -32.84 -5.73 -17.59
C SER A 174 -31.50 -5.03 -17.87
N SER A 175 -31.52 -3.86 -18.51
CA SER A 175 -30.30 -3.06 -18.77
C SER A 175 -29.67 -2.55 -17.47
N PHE A 176 -30.48 -2.08 -16.51
CA PHE A 176 -30.00 -1.67 -15.19
C PHE A 176 -29.43 -2.85 -14.38
N PHE A 177 -30.03 -4.04 -14.44
CA PHE A 177 -29.50 -5.24 -13.79
C PHE A 177 -28.16 -5.67 -14.37
N VAL A 178 -28.03 -5.70 -15.71
CA VAL A 178 -26.76 -6.03 -16.37
C VAL A 178 -25.68 -5.01 -15.98
N LEU A 179 -26.00 -3.71 -15.98
CA LEU A 179 -25.05 -2.68 -15.57
C LEU A 179 -24.65 -2.80 -14.09
N THR A 180 -25.62 -3.07 -13.22
CA THR A 180 -25.37 -3.29 -11.78
C THR A 180 -24.47 -4.50 -11.57
N ALA A 181 -24.74 -5.62 -12.24
CA ALA A 181 -23.93 -6.83 -12.18
C ALA A 181 -22.51 -6.59 -12.70
N LEU A 182 -22.34 -5.82 -13.78
CA LEU A 182 -21.02 -5.46 -14.31
C LEU A 182 -20.23 -4.61 -13.31
N ILE A 183 -20.86 -3.60 -12.71
CA ILE A 183 -20.22 -2.76 -11.69
C ILE A 183 -19.83 -3.62 -10.48
N LEU A 184 -20.75 -4.45 -9.97
CA LEU A 184 -20.47 -5.32 -8.83
C LEU A 184 -19.33 -6.29 -9.11
N ARG A 185 -19.28 -6.86 -10.31
CA ARG A 185 -18.20 -7.75 -10.75
C ARG A 185 -16.84 -7.04 -10.75
N LEU A 186 -16.76 -5.81 -11.29
CA LEU A 186 -15.51 -5.03 -11.28
C LEU A 186 -15.00 -4.77 -9.85
N VAL A 187 -15.93 -4.49 -8.94
CA VAL A 187 -15.61 -4.26 -7.52
C VAL A 187 -15.16 -5.55 -6.85
N LEU A 188 -15.83 -6.66 -7.15
CA LEU A 188 -15.45 -7.96 -6.61
C LEU A 188 -14.07 -8.38 -7.10
N GLU A 189 -13.80 -8.30 -8.40
CA GLU A 189 -12.48 -8.63 -8.96
C GLU A 189 -11.37 -7.77 -8.35
N THR A 190 -11.58 -6.45 -8.26
CA THR A 190 -10.57 -5.53 -7.68
C THR A 190 -10.34 -5.77 -6.19
N THR A 191 -11.39 -6.04 -5.41
CA THR A 191 -11.27 -6.29 -3.97
C THR A 191 -10.61 -7.64 -3.69
N LEU A 192 -10.98 -8.70 -4.43
CA LEU A 192 -10.36 -10.01 -4.31
C LEU A 192 -8.87 -9.96 -4.68
N ASP A 193 -8.51 -9.28 -5.77
CA ASP A 193 -7.11 -9.09 -6.18
C ASP A 193 -6.30 -8.34 -5.11
N ALA A 194 -6.89 -7.35 -4.46
CA ALA A 194 -6.24 -6.60 -3.39
C ALA A 194 -6.03 -7.46 -2.14
N ILE A 195 -7.04 -8.25 -1.76
CA ILE A 195 -6.94 -9.19 -0.63
C ILE A 195 -5.85 -10.24 -0.91
N GLN A 196 -5.83 -10.82 -2.11
CA GLN A 196 -4.84 -11.82 -2.48
C GLN A 196 -3.41 -11.26 -2.45
N ARG A 197 -3.21 -10.03 -2.92
CA ARG A 197 -1.90 -9.36 -2.86
C ARG A 197 -1.44 -9.15 -1.42
N ALA A 198 -2.33 -8.66 -0.55
CA ALA A 198 -2.01 -8.46 0.86
C ALA A 198 -1.68 -9.80 1.56
N GLN A 199 -2.39 -10.87 1.24
CA GLN A 199 -2.08 -12.21 1.78
C GLN A 199 -0.74 -12.73 1.29
N ASN A 200 -0.42 -12.56 0.01
CA ASN A 200 0.87 -12.99 -0.55
C ASN A 200 2.04 -12.21 0.09
N GLU A 201 1.89 -10.90 0.28
CA GLU A 201 2.91 -10.07 0.95
C GLU A 201 3.13 -10.52 2.40
N LEU A 202 2.05 -10.81 3.13
CA LEU A 202 2.13 -11.36 4.49
C LEU A 202 2.83 -12.72 4.51
N HIS A 203 2.50 -13.61 3.58
CA HIS A 203 3.13 -14.92 3.49
C HIS A 203 4.62 -14.81 3.19
N GLN A 204 5.03 -13.94 2.26
CA GLN A 204 6.44 -13.67 1.96
C GLN A 204 7.19 -13.10 3.17
N ARG A 205 6.58 -12.17 3.92
CA ARG A 205 7.16 -11.67 5.17
C ARG A 205 7.34 -12.77 6.20
N GLN A 206 6.36 -13.65 6.36
CA GLN A 206 6.45 -14.78 7.28
C GLN A 206 7.56 -15.76 6.89
N LEU A 207 7.69 -16.09 5.60
CA LEU A 207 8.77 -16.93 5.11
C LEU A 207 10.14 -16.28 5.35
N ALA A 208 10.29 -15.00 5.06
CA ALA A 208 11.54 -14.27 5.32
C ALA A 208 11.91 -14.25 6.80
N LEU A 209 10.93 -14.07 7.70
CA LEU A 209 11.14 -14.14 9.15
C LEU A 209 11.53 -15.55 9.60
N PHE A 210 10.89 -16.57 9.03
CA PHE A 210 11.23 -17.96 9.33
C PHE A 210 12.63 -18.33 8.85
N GLU A 211 13.01 -17.93 7.63
CA GLU A 211 14.36 -18.12 7.09
C GLU A 211 15.42 -17.38 7.91
N LEU A 212 15.11 -16.16 8.35
CA LEU A 212 15.98 -15.40 9.26
C LEU A 212 16.16 -16.14 10.58
N ALA A 213 15.08 -16.55 11.23
CA ALA A 213 15.13 -17.30 12.48
C ALA A 213 15.92 -18.60 12.35
N GLN A 214 15.72 -19.34 11.25
CA GLN A 214 16.48 -20.57 10.98
C GLN A 214 17.96 -20.29 10.72
N SER A 215 18.28 -19.18 10.04
CA SER A 215 19.66 -18.75 9.82
C SER A 215 20.35 -18.33 11.12
N GLU A 216 19.65 -17.59 11.98
CA GLU A 216 20.13 -17.21 13.32
C GLU A 216 20.37 -18.43 14.20
N GLU A 217 19.46 -19.42 14.19
CA GLU A 217 19.62 -20.66 14.93
C GLU A 217 20.81 -21.48 14.40
N ARG A 218 20.98 -21.60 13.08
CA ARG A 218 22.14 -22.25 12.47
C ARG A 218 23.45 -21.55 12.85
N TYR A 219 23.47 -20.22 12.80
CA TYR A 219 24.64 -19.43 13.18
C TYR A 219 24.96 -19.61 14.67
N ARG A 220 23.95 -19.53 15.55
CA ARG A 220 24.11 -19.76 16.99
C ARG A 220 24.68 -21.15 17.26
N ASN A 221 24.10 -22.19 16.68
CA ASN A 221 24.57 -23.56 16.84
C ASN A 221 26.02 -23.72 16.35
N PHE A 222 26.38 -23.10 15.22
CA PHE A 222 27.75 -23.12 14.70
C PHE A 222 28.74 -22.48 15.67
N ILE A 223 28.41 -21.32 16.25
CA ILE A 223 29.26 -20.61 17.22
C ILE A 223 29.34 -21.35 18.56
N GLU A 224 28.23 -21.95 19.03
CA GLU A 224 28.20 -22.69 20.30
C GLU A 224 29.01 -24.00 20.22
N HIS A 225 29.06 -24.63 19.05
CA HIS A 225 29.78 -25.89 18.82
C HIS A 225 31.17 -25.73 18.18
N SER A 226 31.64 -24.50 17.93
CA SER A 226 33.02 -24.30 17.46
C SER A 226 34.02 -24.69 18.55
N PHE A 227 35.18 -25.24 18.17
CA PHE A 227 36.28 -25.46 19.12
C PHE A 227 37.07 -24.18 19.39
N GLU A 228 36.96 -23.18 18.51
CA GLU A 228 37.54 -21.86 18.70
C GLU A 228 36.71 -21.04 19.71
N GLY A 229 37.41 -20.31 20.58
CA GLY A 229 36.80 -19.38 21.51
C GLY A 229 36.38 -18.10 20.81
N VAL A 230 35.09 -17.81 20.80
CA VAL A 230 34.52 -16.58 20.22
C VAL A 230 34.05 -15.68 21.36
N TRP A 231 34.39 -14.41 21.30
CA TRP A 231 34.00 -13.44 22.31
C TRP A 231 33.88 -12.01 21.80
N LEU A 232 33.11 -11.22 22.54
CA LEU A 232 32.96 -9.78 22.39
C LEU A 232 33.49 -9.11 23.66
N LEU A 233 34.56 -8.34 23.51
CA LEU A 233 35.03 -7.41 24.53
C LEU A 233 34.23 -6.10 24.40
N ALA A 234 33.51 -5.74 25.46
CA ALA A 234 32.87 -4.45 25.57
C ALA A 234 33.55 -3.60 26.65
N PHE A 235 33.17 -2.33 26.72
CA PHE A 235 33.74 -1.34 27.64
C PHE A 235 32.60 -0.66 28.39
N ASP A 236 32.84 -0.27 29.64
CA ASP A 236 31.83 0.43 30.45
C ASP A 236 31.31 1.70 29.75
N GLU A 237 32.20 2.41 29.05
CA GLU A 237 31.89 3.55 28.18
C GLU A 237 32.62 3.40 26.83
N PRO A 238 32.06 3.91 25.73
CA PRO A 238 32.76 3.97 24.45
C PRO A 238 34.11 4.68 24.59
N ILE A 239 35.17 4.12 24.00
CA ILE A 239 36.52 4.69 24.05
C ILE A 239 36.70 5.64 22.85
N PRO A 240 36.86 6.96 23.06
CA PRO A 240 37.10 7.89 21.97
C PRO A 240 38.43 7.60 21.26
N LEU A 241 38.40 7.57 19.92
CA LEU A 241 39.53 7.20 19.08
C LEU A 241 40.55 8.34 18.87
N ASP A 242 40.21 9.55 19.29
CA ASP A 242 41.05 10.75 19.26
C ASP A 242 41.94 10.90 20.50
N LEU A 243 41.73 10.07 21.52
CA LEU A 243 42.60 10.02 22.70
C LEU A 243 44.03 9.60 22.35
N PRO A 244 45.04 9.98 23.15
CA PRO A 244 46.39 9.44 22.99
C PRO A 244 46.39 7.90 23.01
N PRO A 245 47.20 7.21 22.18
CA PRO A 245 47.23 5.74 22.13
C PRO A 245 47.41 5.08 23.50
N GLU A 246 48.21 5.67 24.37
CA GLU A 246 48.46 5.20 25.74
C GLU A 246 47.18 5.24 26.59
N GLU A 247 46.37 6.28 26.40
CA GLU A 247 45.09 6.45 27.09
C GLU A 247 44.05 5.45 26.59
N GLN A 248 44.03 5.16 25.29
CA GLN A 248 43.17 4.14 24.69
C GLN A 248 43.52 2.75 25.25
N VAL A 249 44.81 2.40 25.30
CA VAL A 249 45.30 1.14 25.89
C VAL A 249 44.89 1.02 27.36
N ARG A 250 45.08 2.09 28.14
CA ARG A 250 44.69 2.12 29.54
C ARG A 250 43.19 1.86 29.69
N ARG A 251 42.34 2.56 28.92
CA ARG A 251 40.89 2.35 28.99
C ARG A 251 40.51 0.92 28.61
N ILE A 252 41.06 0.37 27.52
CA ILE A 252 40.80 -1.01 27.08
C ILE A 252 41.08 -2.02 28.21
N GLN A 253 42.20 -1.89 28.90
CA GLN A 253 42.58 -2.80 29.97
C GLN A 253 41.67 -2.67 31.20
N TYR A 254 41.42 -1.44 31.65
CA TYR A 254 40.76 -1.18 32.92
C TYR A 254 39.23 -1.24 32.86
N THR A 255 38.62 -0.92 31.71
CA THR A 255 37.16 -0.89 31.56
C THR A 255 36.63 -2.05 30.71
N GLY A 256 37.52 -2.86 30.14
CA GLY A 256 37.16 -4.00 29.30
C GLY A 256 36.53 -5.14 30.10
N TYR A 257 35.43 -5.70 29.59
CA TYR A 257 34.79 -6.89 30.14
C TYR A 257 34.25 -7.80 29.02
N ILE A 258 34.10 -9.09 29.33
CA ILE A 258 33.51 -10.05 28.39
C ILE A 258 31.99 -9.82 28.34
N ALA A 259 31.50 -9.20 27.26
CA ALA A 259 30.05 -8.98 27.06
C ALA A 259 29.36 -10.23 26.51
N GLU A 260 30.01 -10.92 25.59
CA GLU A 260 29.53 -12.18 25.03
C GLU A 260 30.70 -13.15 24.85
N CYS A 261 30.44 -14.43 25.03
CA CYS A 261 31.37 -15.49 24.64
C CYS A 261 30.62 -16.80 24.34
N ASN A 262 31.26 -17.73 23.62
CA ASN A 262 30.78 -19.10 23.47
C ASN A 262 31.31 -20.01 24.60
N ASP A 263 30.71 -21.20 24.75
CA ASP A 263 31.14 -22.16 25.77
C ASP A 263 32.56 -22.71 25.50
N ALA A 264 33.05 -22.66 24.25
CA ALA A 264 34.39 -23.08 23.92
C ALA A 264 35.45 -22.21 24.61
N LEU A 265 35.29 -20.89 24.58
CA LEU A 265 36.18 -19.98 25.31
C LEU A 265 36.11 -20.24 26.83
N ALA A 266 34.91 -20.40 27.38
CA ALA A 266 34.73 -20.71 28.80
C ALA A 266 35.50 -21.98 29.22
N ARG A 267 35.42 -23.03 28.40
CA ARG A 267 36.18 -24.28 28.61
C ARG A 267 37.69 -24.08 28.54
N MET A 268 38.19 -23.23 27.64
CA MET A 268 39.63 -22.90 27.58
C MET A 268 40.13 -22.24 28.88
N TYR A 269 39.29 -21.46 29.55
CA TYR A 269 39.59 -20.88 30.86
C TYR A 269 39.33 -21.82 32.05
N GLY A 270 38.82 -23.03 31.82
CA GLY A 270 38.49 -24.01 32.87
C GLY A 270 37.08 -23.88 33.45
N TYR A 271 36.19 -23.10 32.82
CA TYR A 271 34.76 -23.04 33.16
C TYR A 271 33.95 -24.07 32.38
N ARG A 272 32.75 -24.42 32.87
CA ARG A 272 31.85 -25.36 32.18
C ARG A 272 30.90 -24.65 31.22
N HIS A 273 30.41 -23.47 31.60
CA HIS A 273 29.42 -22.71 30.84
C HIS A 273 29.87 -21.27 30.68
N ARG A 274 29.56 -20.66 29.54
CA ARG A 274 29.88 -19.25 29.24
C ARG A 274 29.40 -18.26 30.30
N VAL A 275 28.27 -18.56 30.94
CA VAL A 275 27.65 -17.70 31.97
C VAL A 275 28.60 -17.43 33.13
N ASP A 276 29.52 -18.35 33.42
CA ASP A 276 30.53 -18.20 34.48
C ASP A 276 31.67 -17.24 34.09
N LEU A 277 31.82 -16.94 32.80
CA LEU A 277 32.88 -16.07 32.25
C LEU A 277 32.33 -14.70 31.79
N LEU A 278 31.01 -14.59 31.57
CA LEU A 278 30.38 -13.31 31.20
C LEU A 278 30.56 -12.26 32.31
N GLY A 279 30.87 -11.03 31.92
CA GLY A 279 31.11 -9.91 32.83
C GLY A 279 32.51 -9.90 33.48
N GLN A 280 33.33 -10.93 33.27
CA GLN A 280 34.69 -10.97 33.79
C GLN A 280 35.51 -9.81 33.21
N ARG A 281 36.18 -9.07 34.09
CA ARG A 281 37.04 -7.94 33.70
C ARG A 281 38.29 -8.44 32.99
N LEU A 282 38.72 -7.72 31.95
CA LEU A 282 39.92 -8.06 31.18
C LEU A 282 41.17 -8.14 32.07
N LEU A 283 41.31 -7.20 33.03
CA LEU A 283 42.38 -7.28 34.04
C LEU A 283 42.31 -8.52 34.93
N GLY A 284 41.11 -9.03 35.23
CA GLY A 284 40.94 -10.27 35.97
C GLY A 284 41.53 -11.47 35.21
N LEU A 285 41.40 -11.47 33.88
CA LEU A 285 42.02 -12.46 32.99
C LEU A 285 43.54 -12.29 32.90
N TYR A 286 44.09 -11.14 33.27
CA TYR A 286 45.54 -10.89 33.29
C TYR A 286 46.19 -11.16 34.65
N GLY A 287 45.44 -11.70 35.62
CA GLY A 287 45.92 -11.94 36.98
C GLY A 287 45.72 -10.76 37.94
N GLY A 288 44.86 -9.81 37.58
CA GLY A 288 44.48 -8.67 38.42
C GLY A 288 45.28 -7.39 38.20
N ALA A 289 46.33 -7.42 37.38
CA ALA A 289 47.13 -6.26 37.02
C ALA A 289 47.57 -6.30 35.55
N PRO A 290 47.87 -5.16 34.91
CA PRO A 290 48.47 -5.14 33.58
C PRO A 290 49.83 -5.84 33.59
N ASN A 291 50.07 -6.72 32.62
CA ASN A 291 51.39 -7.29 32.37
C ASN A 291 52.01 -6.67 31.10
N GLU A 292 53.34 -6.73 30.96
CA GLU A 292 54.03 -6.10 29.84
C GLU A 292 53.68 -6.71 28.48
N GLU A 293 53.42 -8.01 28.43
CA GLU A 293 53.14 -8.75 27.20
C GLU A 293 51.78 -8.36 26.61
N ASN A 294 50.73 -8.39 27.43
CA ASN A 294 49.39 -7.98 27.05
C ASN A 294 49.34 -6.48 26.77
N THR A 295 50.09 -5.66 27.51
CA THR A 295 50.18 -4.22 27.24
C THR A 295 50.79 -3.94 25.88
N ARG A 296 51.87 -4.64 25.51
CA ARG A 296 52.45 -4.59 24.16
C ARG A 296 51.46 -5.06 23.10
N ALA A 297 50.72 -6.14 23.36
CA ALA A 297 49.70 -6.65 22.46
C ALA A 297 48.55 -5.64 22.25
N THR A 298 48.04 -5.00 23.31
CA THR A 298 47.00 -3.96 23.21
C THR A 298 47.52 -2.72 22.48
N GLN A 299 48.76 -2.29 22.74
CA GLN A 299 49.39 -1.20 22.01
C GLN A 299 49.49 -1.48 20.50
N ALA A 300 49.87 -2.71 20.13
CA ALA A 300 49.92 -3.13 18.73
C ALA A 300 48.53 -3.07 18.07
N LEU A 301 47.48 -3.49 18.79
CA LEU A 301 46.09 -3.40 18.32
C LEU A 301 45.65 -1.96 18.07
N VAL A 302 45.98 -1.03 18.97
CA VAL A 302 45.65 0.39 18.80
C VAL A 302 46.41 0.97 17.59
N ARG A 303 47.70 0.67 17.45
CA ARG A 303 48.53 1.16 16.32
C ARG A 303 48.10 0.58 14.96
N SER A 304 47.55 -0.63 14.93
CA SER A 304 47.06 -1.27 13.71
C SER A 304 45.67 -0.78 13.28
N GLY A 305 45.10 0.21 13.96
CA GLY A 305 43.74 0.68 13.70
C GLY A 305 42.70 -0.37 14.09
N TYR A 306 42.93 -1.08 15.20
CA TYR A 306 42.00 -2.04 15.80
C TYR A 306 41.70 -3.27 14.95
N ARG A 307 42.70 -3.72 14.18
CA ARG A 307 42.65 -4.97 13.42
C ARG A 307 43.84 -5.85 13.80
N SER A 308 43.59 -7.08 14.23
CA SER A 308 44.66 -8.05 14.47
C SER A 308 44.35 -9.39 13.80
N ASN A 309 45.33 -9.93 13.08
CA ASN A 309 45.22 -11.27 12.50
C ASN A 309 45.76 -12.33 13.47
N GLU A 310 46.88 -12.06 14.13
CA GLU A 310 47.56 -12.97 15.05
C GLU A 310 48.12 -12.13 16.20
N ARG A 311 47.38 -12.07 17.31
CA ARG A 311 47.82 -11.34 18.51
C ARG A 311 47.84 -12.29 19.69
N GLU A 312 49.03 -12.51 20.23
CA GLU A 312 49.21 -13.35 21.41
C GLU A 312 48.99 -12.55 22.70
N THR A 313 48.42 -13.20 23.70
CA THR A 313 48.33 -12.70 25.08
C THR A 313 48.69 -13.80 26.07
N LEU A 314 49.19 -13.38 27.23
CA LEU A 314 49.40 -14.20 28.41
C LEU A 314 48.31 -13.90 29.43
N GLU A 315 47.42 -14.85 29.64
CA GLU A 315 46.26 -14.72 30.52
C GLU A 315 46.30 -15.79 31.62
N VAL A 316 45.39 -15.72 32.58
CA VAL A 316 45.28 -16.68 33.68
C VAL A 316 43.97 -17.44 33.59
N SER A 317 44.05 -18.76 33.77
CA SER A 317 42.88 -19.62 33.87
C SER A 317 42.16 -19.39 35.20
N ARG A 318 40.97 -19.99 35.36
CA ARG A 318 40.23 -19.99 36.63
C ARG A 318 41.07 -20.47 37.83
N ASN A 319 42.03 -21.37 37.60
CA ASN A 319 42.88 -21.93 38.65
C ASN A 319 44.14 -21.10 38.92
N GLY A 320 44.33 -19.97 38.22
CA GLY A 320 45.52 -19.14 38.31
C GLY A 320 46.71 -19.63 37.49
N GLU A 321 46.51 -20.63 36.63
CA GLU A 321 47.57 -21.14 35.74
C GLU A 321 47.71 -20.25 34.49
N PRO A 322 48.94 -19.98 34.01
CA PRO A 322 49.14 -19.19 32.81
C PRO A 322 48.64 -19.92 31.56
N VAL A 323 47.91 -19.21 30.71
CA VAL A 323 47.38 -19.67 29.42
C VAL A 323 47.70 -18.66 28.33
N TYR A 324 48.18 -19.14 27.19
CA TYR A 324 48.47 -18.31 26.03
C TYR A 324 47.32 -18.40 25.04
N PHE A 325 46.81 -17.25 24.60
CA PHE A 325 45.77 -17.17 23.57
C PHE A 325 46.28 -16.46 22.33
N LEU A 326 45.96 -17.01 21.17
CA LEU A 326 46.15 -16.36 19.89
C LEU A 326 44.80 -15.79 19.42
N TYR A 327 44.73 -14.47 19.25
CA TYR A 327 43.52 -13.78 18.82
C TYR A 327 43.60 -13.28 17.39
N THR A 328 42.53 -13.57 16.65
CA THR A 328 42.17 -12.90 15.40
C THR A 328 40.90 -12.09 15.67
N GLY A 329 40.88 -10.81 15.28
CA GLY A 329 39.71 -9.97 15.55
C GLY A 329 39.83 -8.54 15.03
N ARG A 330 38.71 -7.83 15.09
CA ARG A 330 38.61 -6.40 14.77
C ARG A 330 37.72 -5.70 15.79
N ALA A 331 37.99 -4.43 16.08
CA ALA A 331 36.99 -3.62 16.77
C ALA A 331 35.84 -3.26 15.82
N LEU A 332 34.63 -3.21 16.36
CA LEU A 332 33.45 -2.67 15.69
C LEU A 332 33.33 -1.20 16.10
N PRO A 333 33.48 -0.23 15.18
CA PRO A 333 33.13 1.15 15.48
C PRO A 333 31.62 1.20 15.73
N THR A 334 31.21 1.75 16.87
CA THR A 334 29.80 1.96 17.24
C THR A 334 29.50 3.44 17.28
#